data_AF-A0A0F5VLA5-F1
#
_entry.id   AF-A0A0F5VLA5-F1
#
_cell.length_a   1.000
_cell.length_b   1.000
_cell.length_c   1.000
_cell.angle_alpha   90.00
_cell.angle_beta   90.00
_cell.angle_gamma   90.00
#
_symmetry.space_group_name_H-M   'P 1'
#
loop_
_entity.id
_entity.type
_entity.pdbx_description
1 polymer ?
#
loop_
_entity_poly.entity_id
_entity_poly.type
_entity_poly.pdbx_seq_one_letter_code
_entity_poly.pdbx_strand_id
1 'polypeptide(L)'
;MHEHRTFVELMRTRADEHGDRPALIFSPDPLRAEADETMTYGELDRAARRVAALLQERFTVGDRLLVLHPSGPGFARSLLGCMYAGMVPVPAPPPDGPQRKQAGRPPPIARDPGAVGA
;
A
#
# COMPACT_ATOMS: atom_id res chain seq x y z
N MET A 1 9.49 13.71 -21.92
CA MET A 1 8.51 12.63 -22.06
C MET A 1 8.76 11.68 -20.89
N HIS A 2 7.81 11.46 -19.99
CA HIS A 2 8.03 10.51 -18.90
C HIS A 2 8.06 9.09 -19.48
N GLU A 3 9.13 8.36 -19.21
CA GLU A 3 9.40 7.00 -19.72
C GLU A 3 8.35 5.99 -19.25
N HIS A 4 7.64 6.31 -18.16
CA HIS A 4 6.51 5.55 -17.65
C HIS A 4 5.26 6.44 -17.58
N ARG A 5 4.11 5.88 -17.96
CA ARG A 5 2.82 6.57 -17.98
C ARG A 5 2.07 6.44 -16.65
N THR A 6 2.40 5.43 -15.85
CA THR A 6 1.81 5.19 -14.53
C THR A 6 2.86 4.80 -13.50
N PHE A 7 2.53 4.99 -12.22
CA PHE A 7 3.39 4.53 -11.12
C PHE A 7 3.53 3.00 -11.10
N VAL A 8 2.49 2.26 -11.51
CA VAL A 8 2.54 0.79 -11.63
C VAL A 8 3.55 0.35 -12.68
N GLU A 9 3.59 1.02 -13.85
CA GLU A 9 4.60 0.73 -14.89
C GLU A 9 6.02 0.96 -14.38
N LEU A 10 6.25 2.04 -13.64
CA LEU A 10 7.55 2.31 -13.01
C LEU A 10 7.92 1.20 -12.02
N MET A 11 7.00 0.80 -11.14
CA MET A 11 7.27 -0.21 -10.12
C MET A 11 7.57 -1.58 -10.74
N ARG A 12 6.85 -1.97 -11.80
CA ARG A 12 7.13 -3.19 -12.56
C ARG A 12 8.50 -3.14 -13.23
N THR A 13 8.83 -2.01 -13.89
CA THR A 13 10.14 -1.84 -14.51
C THR A 13 11.28 -1.97 -13.49
N ARG A 14 11.13 -1.35 -12.31
CA ARG A 14 12.12 -1.49 -11.24
C ARG A 14 12.21 -2.89 -10.67
N ALA A 15 11.11 -3.64 -10.61
CA ALA A 15 11.15 -5.04 -10.21
C ALA A 15 11.89 -5.91 -11.23
N ASP A 16 11.73 -5.62 -12.52
CA ASP A 16 12.39 -6.36 -13.60
C ASP A 16 13.89 -6.01 -13.68
N GLU A 17 14.26 -4.73 -13.56
CA GLU A 17 15.66 -4.26 -13.68
C GLU A 17 16.47 -4.39 -12.37
N HIS A 18 15.80 -4.27 -11.23
CA HIS A 18 16.42 -4.10 -9.92
C HIS A 18 15.77 -4.99 -8.84
N GLY A 19 15.32 -6.18 -9.23
CA GLY A 19 14.55 -7.10 -8.40
C GLY A 19 15.15 -7.35 -7.01
N ASP A 20 16.47 -7.48 -6.89
CA ASP A 20 17.16 -7.77 -5.62
C ASP A 20 17.53 -6.51 -4.82
N ARG A 21 17.33 -5.31 -5.37
CA ARG A 21 17.65 -4.06 -4.64
C ARG A 21 16.58 -3.76 -3.59
N PRO A 22 16.96 -3.28 -2.39
CA PRO A 22 16.00 -2.79 -1.40
C PRO A 22 15.07 -1.72 -1.98
N ALA A 23 13.76 -1.91 -1.79
CA ALA A 23 12.71 -0.97 -2.20
C ALA A 23 12.03 -0.31 -1.00
N LEU A 24 11.89 -1.07 0.09
CA LEU A 24 11.24 -0.63 1.33
C LEU A 24 12.03 -1.17 2.51
N ILE A 25 12.30 -0.30 3.48
CA ILE A 25 12.82 -0.69 4.80
C ILE A 25 11.82 -0.16 5.81
N PHE A 26 11.23 -1.06 6.59
CA PHE A 26 10.37 -0.71 7.71
C PHE A 26 11.17 -0.86 9.00
N SER A 27 11.30 0.23 9.74
CA SER A 27 11.96 0.25 11.04
C SER A 27 10.92 0.37 12.16
N PRO A 28 10.65 -0.69 12.93
CA PRO A 28 9.72 -0.63 14.06
C PRO A 28 10.22 0.29 15.18
N ASP A 29 11.53 0.36 15.35
CA ASP A 29 12.23 1.23 16.29
C ASP A 29 13.45 1.86 15.58
N PRO A 30 13.41 3.17 15.27
CA PRO A 30 14.48 3.83 14.51
C PRO A 30 15.81 3.90 15.27
N LEU A 31 15.85 3.56 16.56
CA LEU A 31 17.08 3.46 17.34
C LEU A 31 17.69 2.05 17.29
N ARG A 32 16.99 1.06 16.71
CA ARG A 32 17.35 -0.36 16.68
C ARG A 32 17.23 -0.93 15.28
N ALA A 33 18.24 -0.68 14.46
CA ALA A 33 18.29 -1.14 13.07
C ALA A 33 18.24 -2.69 12.95
N GLU A 34 18.58 -3.43 14.00
CA GLU A 34 18.48 -4.90 14.02
C GLU A 34 17.06 -5.44 13.85
N ALA A 35 16.04 -4.62 14.07
CA ALA A 35 14.62 -4.99 13.91
C ALA A 35 14.03 -4.56 12.55
N ASP A 36 14.84 -3.99 11.66
CA ASP A 36 14.35 -3.48 10.37
C ASP A 36 13.93 -4.63 9.44
N GLU A 37 12.73 -4.52 8.87
CA GLU A 37 12.25 -5.41 7.82
C GLU A 37 12.50 -4.79 6.45
N THR A 38 13.35 -5.43 5.65
CA THR A 38 13.65 -4.99 4.28
C THR A 38 12.85 -5.82 3.27
N MET A 39 12.27 -5.14 2.28
CA MET A 39 11.72 -5.76 1.08
C MET A 39 12.43 -5.23 -0.15
N THR A 40 12.83 -6.14 -1.03
CA THR A 40 13.36 -5.84 -2.34
C THR A 40 12.26 -5.41 -3.32
N TYR A 41 12.63 -4.79 -4.44
CA TYR A 41 11.67 -4.44 -5.51
C TYR A 41 10.90 -5.66 -6.01
N GLY A 42 11.59 -6.78 -6.21
CA GLY A 42 10.98 -8.02 -6.69
C GLY A 42 10.03 -8.66 -5.67
N GLU A 43 10.32 -8.54 -4.37
CA GLU A 43 9.40 -9.00 -3.31
C GLU A 43 8.17 -8.10 -3.20
N LEU A 44 8.36 -6.79 -3.28
CA LEU A 44 7.29 -5.81 -3.18
C LEU A 44 6.32 -5.94 -4.37
N ASP A 45 6.82 -6.08 -5.59
CA ASP A 45 6.01 -6.31 -6.81
C ASP A 45 5.20 -7.61 -6.70
N ARG A 46 5.85 -8.73 -6.32
CA ARG A 46 5.15 -10.01 -6.12
C ARG A 46 4.07 -9.91 -5.04
N ALA A 47 4.34 -9.21 -3.95
CA ALA A 47 3.36 -9.01 -2.89
C ALA A 47 2.17 -8.16 -3.35
N ALA A 48 2.43 -7.05 -4.06
CA ALA A 48 1.40 -6.19 -4.62
C ALA A 48 0.51 -6.95 -5.61
N ARG A 49 1.10 -7.76 -6.51
CA ARG A 49 0.34 -8.60 -7.46
C ARG A 49 -0.57 -9.61 -6.79
N ARG A 50 -0.13 -10.22 -5.68
CA ARG A 50 -0.99 -11.15 -4.91
C ARG A 50 -2.20 -10.43 -4.33
N VAL A 51 -2.00 -9.25 -3.74
CA VAL A 51 -3.11 -8.42 -3.25
C VAL A 51 -4.02 -8.02 -4.41
N ALA A 52 -3.44 -7.60 -5.54
CA ALA A 52 -4.20 -7.17 -6.70
C ALA A 52 -5.12 -8.27 -7.24
N ALA A 53 -4.62 -9.49 -7.37
CA ALA A 53 -5.42 -10.63 -7.81
C ALA A 53 -6.64 -10.87 -6.90
N LEU A 54 -6.44 -10.80 -5.58
CA LEU A 54 -7.53 -10.94 -4.61
C LEU A 54 -8.57 -9.81 -4.68
N LEU A 55 -8.13 -8.57 -4.94
CA LEU A 55 -9.03 -7.43 -5.08
C LEU A 55 -9.84 -7.49 -6.37
N GLN A 56 -9.25 -7.95 -7.47
CA GLN A 56 -9.92 -8.08 -8.77
C GLN A 56 -11.06 -9.11 -8.75
N GLU A 57 -11.05 -10.06 -7.80
CA GLU A 57 -12.17 -11.00 -7.60
C GLU A 57 -13.42 -10.32 -7.00
N ARG A 58 -13.28 -9.14 -6.39
CA ARG A 58 -14.32 -8.51 -5.54
C ARG A 58 -14.68 -7.09 -5.94
N PHE A 59 -13.79 -6.39 -6.62
CA PHE A 59 -13.89 -4.97 -6.92
C PHE A 59 -13.62 -4.71 -8.41
N THR A 60 -14.09 -3.56 -8.88
CA THR A 60 -13.97 -3.14 -10.27
C THR A 60 -12.87 -2.10 -10.42
N VAL A 61 -12.27 -2.03 -11.60
CA VAL A 61 -11.33 -0.96 -11.95
C VAL A 61 -12.00 0.41 -11.70
N GLY A 62 -11.27 1.30 -11.01
CA GLY A 62 -11.75 2.62 -10.60
C GLY A 62 -12.40 2.70 -9.23
N ASP A 63 -12.73 1.56 -8.59
CA ASP A 63 -13.25 1.55 -7.22
C ASP A 63 -12.26 2.22 -6.26
N ARG A 64 -12.80 2.95 -5.27
CA ARG A 64 -11.98 3.62 -4.25
C ARG A 64 -11.92 2.72 -3.03
N LEU A 65 -10.73 2.28 -2.64
CA LEU A 65 -10.55 1.30 -1.55
C LEU A 65 -9.88 1.95 -0.36
N LEU A 66 -10.53 1.88 0.81
CA LEU A 66 -9.96 2.38 2.04
C LEU A 66 -8.82 1.45 2.50
N VAL A 67 -7.59 1.96 2.54
CA VAL A 67 -6.42 1.20 3.01
C VAL A 67 -6.16 1.54 4.47
N LEU A 68 -6.63 0.66 5.35
CA LEU A 68 -6.38 0.70 6.78
C LEU A 68 -5.29 -0.32 7.11
N HIS A 69 -4.16 0.14 7.64
CA HIS A 69 -3.10 -0.78 8.04
C HIS A 69 -2.50 -0.37 9.38
N PRO A 70 -2.30 -1.30 10.34
CA PRO A 70 -1.41 -1.03 11.46
C PRO A 70 0.01 -0.76 10.96
N SER A 71 0.83 -0.09 11.77
CA SER A 71 2.25 0.16 11.50
C SER A 71 2.94 -1.11 10.99
N GLY A 72 3.59 -1.05 9.83
CA GLY A 72 4.26 -2.21 9.23
C GLY A 72 4.41 -2.10 7.71
N PRO A 73 5.18 -3.01 7.08
CA PRO A 73 5.40 -2.99 5.63
C PRO A 73 4.16 -3.37 4.83
N GLY A 74 3.14 -3.95 5.47
CA GLY A 74 1.89 -4.34 4.82
C GLY A 74 1.13 -3.16 4.21
N PHE A 75 1.32 -1.93 4.72
CA PHE A 75 0.72 -0.73 4.12
C PHE A 75 1.15 -0.55 2.65
N ALA A 76 2.45 -0.68 2.36
CA ALA A 76 2.96 -0.52 1.00
C ALA A 76 2.44 -1.63 0.07
N ARG A 77 2.33 -2.87 0.58
CA ARG A 77 1.79 -4.02 -0.16
C ARG A 77 0.32 -3.78 -0.55
N SER A 78 -0.50 -3.31 0.38
CA SER A 78 -1.93 -3.03 0.13
C SER A 78 -2.14 -1.83 -0.79
N LEU A 79 -1.38 -0.75 -0.58
CA LEU A 79 -1.45 0.46 -1.40
C LEU A 79 -1.11 0.14 -2.87
N LEU A 80 0.03 -0.52 -3.10
CA LEU A 80 0.45 -0.93 -4.43
C LEU A 80 -0.49 -1.97 -5.02
N GLY A 81 -0.98 -2.91 -4.22
CA GLY A 81 -1.96 -3.92 -4.65
C GLY A 81 -3.23 -3.29 -5.22
N CYS A 82 -3.78 -2.26 -4.56
CA CYS A 82 -4.92 -1.51 -5.08
C CYS A 82 -4.61 -0.88 -6.45
N MET A 83 -3.45 -0.22 -6.58
CA MET A 83 -3.04 0.41 -7.84
C MET A 83 -2.84 -0.63 -8.96
N TYR A 84 -2.21 -1.76 -8.63
CA TYR A 84 -1.96 -2.86 -9.57
C TYR A 84 -3.26 -3.52 -10.05
N ALA A 85 -4.29 -3.53 -9.21
CA ALA A 85 -5.61 -4.02 -9.58
C ALA A 85 -6.47 -2.99 -10.35
N GLY A 86 -5.98 -1.75 -10.49
CA GLY A 86 -6.68 -0.68 -11.18
C GLY A 86 -7.65 0.12 -10.30
N MET A 87 -7.57 -0.04 -8.98
CA MET A 87 -8.36 0.71 -8.00
C MET A 87 -7.62 1.94 -7.49
N VAL A 88 -8.37 2.86 -6.89
CA VAL A 88 -7.85 4.08 -6.27
C VAL A 88 -7.67 3.83 -4.76
N PRO A 89 -6.44 3.64 -4.25
CA PRO A 89 -6.25 3.50 -2.82
C PRO A 89 -6.53 4.82 -2.09
N VAL A 90 -7.24 4.74 -0.97
CA VAL A 90 -7.54 5.84 -0.05
C VAL A 90 -6.91 5.51 1.31
N PRO A 91 -5.69 6.01 1.60
CA PRO A 91 -5.05 5.77 2.89
C PRO A 91 -5.83 6.39 4.05
N ALA A 92 -6.01 5.64 5.13
CA ALA A 92 -6.55 6.17 6.38
C ALA A 92 -5.87 5.54 7.60
N PRO A 93 -5.72 6.29 8.71
CA PRO A 93 -5.18 5.72 9.94
C PRO A 93 -6.13 4.65 10.49
N PRO A 94 -5.62 3.55 11.06
CA PRO A 94 -6.45 2.51 11.65
C PRO A 94 -7.27 3.08 12.82
N PRO A 95 -8.50 2.57 13.04
CA PRO A 95 -9.41 3.07 14.08
C PRO A 95 -8.84 2.97 15.50
N ASP A 96 -7.97 2.01 15.77
CA ASP A 96 -7.39 1.78 17.11
C ASP A 96 -5.91 2.18 17.21
N GLY A 97 -5.37 2.89 16.20
CA GLY A 97 -3.98 3.32 16.18
C GLY A 97 -3.68 4.45 17.19
N PRO A 98 -2.41 4.58 17.65
CA PRO A 98 -2.01 5.62 18.60
C PRO A 98 -2.32 7.04 18.12
N GLN A 99 -2.31 7.30 16.80
CA GLN A 99 -2.71 8.61 16.24
C GLN A 99 -4.19 8.96 16.48
N ARG A 100 -5.08 7.98 16.71
CA ARG A 100 -6.51 8.22 16.91
C ARG A 100 -6.91 8.42 18.38
N LYS A 101 -6.04 8.09 19.34
CA LYS A 101 -6.27 8.40 20.76
C LYS A 101 -6.40 9.92 21.03
N GLN A 102 -6.04 10.76 20.07
CA GLN A 102 -6.17 12.22 20.14
C GLN A 102 -7.38 12.79 19.38
N ALA A 103 -8.13 11.98 18.62
CA ALA A 103 -9.24 12.45 17.80
C ALA A 103 -10.48 11.55 17.97
N GLY A 104 -11.41 11.98 18.83
CA GLY A 104 -12.72 11.33 19.07
C GLY A 104 -13.70 11.39 17.89
N ARG A 105 -13.23 11.50 16.65
CA ARG A 105 -14.06 11.61 15.44
C ARG A 105 -13.54 10.66 14.36
N PRO A 106 -14.40 9.88 13.66
CA PRO A 106 -13.95 9.16 12.47
C PRO A 106 -13.36 10.13 11.44
N PRO A 107 -12.26 9.73 10.75
CA PRO A 107 -11.65 10.59 9.75
C PRO A 107 -12.72 10.95 8.71
N PRO A 108 -12.78 12.22 8.25
CA PRO A 108 -13.82 12.67 7.31
C PRO A 108 -13.89 11.82 6.03
N ILE A 109 -12.79 11.16 5.67
CA ILE A 109 -12.67 10.27 4.52
C ILE A 109 -13.49 8.97 4.65
N ALA A 110 -13.76 8.51 5.89
CA ALA A 110 -14.64 7.37 6.13
C ALA A 110 -16.13 7.68 5.84
N ARG A 111 -16.45 8.94 5.50
CA ARG A 111 -17.77 9.37 5.01
C ARG A 111 -17.78 9.63 3.50
N ASP A 112 -16.70 9.32 2.77
CA ASP A 112 -16.70 9.37 1.30
C ASP A 112 -17.61 8.24 0.78
N PRO A 113 -18.77 8.55 0.16
CA PRO A 113 -19.75 7.55 -0.27
C PRO A 113 -19.21 6.60 -1.35
N GLY A 114 -18.03 6.85 -1.92
CA GLY A 114 -17.37 5.97 -2.88
C GLY A 114 -16.32 5.03 -2.31
N ALA A 115 -15.96 5.11 -1.02
CA ALA A 115 -14.90 4.30 -0.43
C ALA A 115 -15.44 2.97 0.11
N VAL A 116 -15.03 1.84 -0.50
CA VAL A 116 -15.35 0.49 -0.02
C VAL A 116 -14.18 -0.01 0.85
N GLY A 117 -14.49 -0.65 1.99
CA GLY A 117 -13.47 -1.25 2.85
C GLY A 117 -12.88 -2.49 2.18
N ALA A 118 -11.56 -2.52 2.06
CA ALA A 118 -10.81 -3.70 1.61
C ALA A 118 -10.43 -4.60 2.78
#